data_AF-A0AA39SXF7-F1
#
_entry.id   AF-A0AA39SXF7-F1
#
_cell.length_a   1.000
_cell.length_b   1.000
_cell.length_c   1.000
_cell.angle_alpha   90.00
_cell.angle_beta   90.00
_cell.angle_gamma   90.00
#
_symmetry.space_group_name_H-M   'P 1'
#
loop_
_entity.id
_entity.type
_entity.pdbx_description
1 polymer ?
#
loop_
_entity_poly.entity_id
_entity_poly.type
_entity_poly.pdbx_seq_one_letter_code
_entity_poly.pdbx_strand_id
1 'polypeptide(L)'
;MWKKTTTAAKDQFGDVHTRMMKKNYEAVPQWWFYTILILTVILSIYCLESFDKQLQLPWWGLLFACVMAFSFTLPVGIIQATTNLQPGLNVITELVIGYMIPGKPLANVAFKTYGYISMSQALSFLSDFKLGHYMKIPPRSMFIVQLVGTIAASTVYFCTSWWLLTSIDHI
;
A
#
# COMPACT_ATOMS: atom_id res chain seq x y z
N MET A 1 -12.53 23.33 -18.68
CA MET A 1 -11.32 23.32 -17.82
C MET A 1 -10.59 21.97 -17.82
N TRP A 2 -11.28 20.83 -17.76
CA TRP A 2 -10.67 19.49 -17.73
C TRP A 2 -9.77 19.15 -18.95
N LYS A 3 -10.17 19.54 -20.17
CA LYS A 3 -9.30 19.38 -21.36
C LYS A 3 -8.04 20.25 -21.31
N LYS A 4 -8.10 21.43 -20.68
CA LYS A 4 -6.91 22.31 -20.54
C LYS A 4 -5.94 21.74 -19.50
N THR A 5 -6.42 21.10 -18.44
CA THR A 5 -5.57 20.38 -17.49
C THR A 5 -4.92 19.14 -18.12
N THR A 6 -5.65 18.39 -18.97
CA THR A 6 -5.09 17.26 -19.72
C THR A 6 -4.05 17.70 -20.75
N THR A 7 -4.25 18.82 -21.45
CA THR A 7 -3.30 19.32 -22.44
C THR A 7 -2.09 19.99 -21.79
N ALA A 8 -2.26 20.73 -20.69
CA ALA A 8 -1.15 21.29 -19.92
C ALA A 8 -0.28 20.20 -19.26
N ALA A 9 -0.89 19.10 -18.79
CA ALA A 9 -0.14 17.92 -18.35
C ALA A 9 0.65 17.31 -19.53
N LYS A 10 0.03 17.19 -20.72
CA LYS A 10 0.69 16.64 -21.92
C LYS A 10 1.90 17.47 -22.39
N ASP A 11 1.87 18.79 -22.20
CA ASP A 11 2.98 19.70 -22.52
C ASP A 11 4.04 19.78 -21.40
N GLN A 12 3.66 19.63 -20.13
CA GLN A 12 4.63 19.52 -19.03
C GLN A 12 5.38 18.16 -19.00
N PHE A 13 4.87 17.13 -19.67
CA PHE A 13 5.62 15.91 -19.99
C PHE A 13 6.65 16.08 -21.12
N GLY A 14 6.86 17.31 -21.60
CA GLY A 14 7.94 17.70 -22.50
C GLY A 14 9.30 17.88 -21.82
N ASP A 15 9.49 17.38 -20.60
CA ASP A 15 10.80 17.41 -19.95
C ASP A 15 11.75 16.42 -20.66
N VAL A 16 12.96 16.86 -21.00
CA VAL A 16 13.95 16.08 -21.77
C VAL A 16 14.24 14.74 -21.08
N HIS A 17 14.13 14.71 -19.75
CA HIS A 17 14.24 13.50 -18.94
C HIS A 17 13.12 12.48 -19.20
N THR A 18 11.85 12.89 -19.26
CA THR A 18 10.72 11.99 -19.55
C THR A 18 10.78 11.47 -20.99
N ARG A 19 11.22 12.30 -21.94
CA ARG A 19 11.39 11.90 -23.35
C ARG A 19 12.52 10.89 -23.53
N MET A 20 13.64 11.03 -22.81
CA MET A 20 14.73 10.04 -22.85
C MET A 20 14.38 8.75 -22.09
N MET A 21 13.71 8.85 -20.94
CA MET A 21 13.24 7.68 -20.17
C MET A 21 12.23 6.86 -20.96
N LYS A 22 11.25 7.49 -21.61
CA LYS A 22 10.24 6.80 -22.43
C LYS A 22 10.82 6.18 -23.71
N LYS A 23 11.96 6.68 -24.19
CA LYS A 23 12.66 6.16 -25.39
C LYS A 23 13.55 4.96 -25.06
N ASN A 24 14.13 4.90 -23.85
CA ASN A 24 15.05 3.84 -23.43
C ASN A 24 14.44 2.79 -22.50
N TYR A 25 13.33 3.07 -21.83
CA TYR A 25 12.75 2.18 -20.83
C TYR A 25 11.29 1.86 -21.13
N GLU A 26 11.01 0.57 -21.30
CA GLU A 26 9.64 0.09 -21.42
C GLU A 26 8.89 0.34 -20.10
N ALA A 27 7.70 0.95 -20.19
CA ALA A 27 6.83 1.14 -19.04
C ALA A 27 6.53 -0.21 -18.37
N VAL A 28 6.39 -0.21 -17.04
CA VAL A 28 5.98 -1.41 -16.32
C VAL A 28 4.59 -1.80 -16.83
N PRO A 29 4.38 -3.05 -17.27
CA PRO A 29 3.08 -3.49 -17.71
C PRO A 29 2.08 -3.30 -16.57
N GLN A 30 0.99 -2.56 -16.83
CA GLN A 30 -0.06 -2.35 -15.82
C GLN A 30 -0.64 -3.68 -15.30
N TRP A 31 -0.57 -4.74 -16.11
CA TRP A 31 -0.97 -6.09 -15.72
C TRP A 31 -0.19 -6.64 -14.51
N TRP A 32 1.08 -6.29 -14.32
CA TRP A 32 1.85 -6.74 -13.14
C TRP A 32 1.28 -6.19 -11.83
N PHE A 33 0.73 -4.97 -11.86
CA PHE A 33 0.04 -4.40 -10.71
C PHE A 33 -1.29 -5.07 -10.44
N TYR A 34 -2.07 -5.35 -11.50
CA TYR A 34 -3.35 -6.03 -11.35
C TYR A 34 -3.19 -7.47 -10.86
N THR A 35 -2.19 -8.21 -11.34
CA THR A 35 -1.94 -9.59 -10.89
C THR A 35 -1.59 -9.63 -9.41
N ILE A 36 -0.71 -8.74 -8.95
CA ILE A 36 -0.33 -8.68 -7.53
C ILE A 36 -1.49 -8.21 -6.67
N LEU A 37 -2.27 -7.22 -7.10
CA LEU A 37 -3.45 -6.76 -6.36
C LEU A 37 -4.50 -7.87 -6.21
N ILE A 38 -4.78 -8.61 -7.28
CA ILE A 38 -5.73 -9.73 -7.23
C ILE A 38 -5.20 -10.83 -6.31
N LEU A 39 -3.92 -11.19 -6.46
CA LEU A 39 -3.30 -12.24 -5.66
C LEU A 39 -3.29 -11.88 -4.16
N THR A 40 -2.94 -10.65 -3.79
CA THR A 40 -2.93 -10.21 -2.39
C THR A 40 -4.32 -10.12 -1.80
N VAL A 41 -5.33 -9.69 -2.56
CA VAL A 41 -6.73 -9.69 -2.10
C VAL A 41 -7.22 -11.12 -1.85
N ILE A 42 -6.95 -12.06 -2.76
CA ILE A 42 -7.32 -13.48 -2.58
C ILE A 42 -6.64 -14.06 -1.34
N LEU A 43 -5.33 -13.83 -1.17
CA LEU A 43 -4.60 -14.30 0.02
C LEU A 43 -5.15 -13.67 1.31
N SER A 44 -5.56 -12.41 1.27
CA SER A 44 -6.13 -11.70 2.42
C SER A 44 -7.50 -12.26 2.83
N ILE A 45 -8.36 -12.58 1.86
CA ILE A 45 -9.64 -13.25 2.11
C ILE A 45 -9.40 -14.66 2.67
N TYR A 46 -8.50 -15.44 2.06
CA TYR A 46 -8.15 -16.77 2.53
C TYR A 46 -7.59 -16.76 3.95
N CYS A 47 -6.76 -15.77 4.28
CA CYS A 47 -6.20 -15.59 5.62
C CYS A 47 -7.31 -15.29 6.64
N LEU A 48 -8.27 -14.43 6.31
CA LEU A 48 -9.40 -14.14 7.19
C LEU A 48 -10.30 -15.34 7.42
N GLU A 49 -10.59 -16.12 6.36
CA GLU A 49 -11.43 -17.32 6.47
C GLU A 49 -10.72 -18.46 7.21
N SER A 50 -9.40 -18.60 7.04
CA SER A 50 -8.60 -19.60 7.77
C SER A 50 -8.45 -19.27 9.25
N PHE A 51 -8.33 -17.98 9.59
CA PHE A 51 -8.12 -17.49 10.97
C PHE A 51 -9.37 -16.83 11.56
N ASP A 52 -10.56 -17.22 11.11
CA ASP A 52 -11.85 -16.60 11.43
C ASP A 52 -12.09 -16.46 12.95
N LYS A 53 -11.63 -17.47 13.72
CA LYS A 53 -11.73 -17.50 15.19
C LYS A 53 -10.80 -16.51 15.91
N GLN A 54 -9.71 -16.07 15.29
CA GLN A 54 -8.68 -15.24 15.91
C GLN A 54 -8.76 -13.78 15.45
N LEU A 55 -8.94 -13.53 14.15
CA LEU A 55 -8.98 -12.15 13.61
C LEU A 55 -10.32 -11.45 13.87
N GLN A 56 -11.40 -12.21 14.08
CA GLN A 56 -12.75 -11.74 14.41
C GLN A 56 -13.32 -10.65 13.47
N LEU A 57 -12.69 -10.45 12.31
CA LEU A 57 -13.05 -9.47 11.31
C LEU A 57 -13.84 -10.19 10.20
N PRO A 58 -15.11 -9.80 9.94
CA PRO A 58 -15.88 -10.40 8.86
C PRO A 58 -15.28 -10.05 7.49
N TRP A 59 -15.47 -10.93 6.50
CA TRP A 59 -14.98 -10.72 5.13
C TRP A 59 -15.45 -9.40 4.49
N TRP A 60 -16.66 -8.94 4.81
CA TRP A 60 -17.15 -7.61 4.39
C TRP A 60 -16.30 -6.46 4.95
N GLY A 61 -15.74 -6.61 6.14
CA GLY A 61 -14.86 -5.62 6.77
C GLY A 61 -13.55 -5.44 6.00
N LEU A 62 -13.02 -6.51 5.41
CA LEU A 62 -11.86 -6.42 4.51
C LEU A 62 -12.18 -5.61 3.26
N LEU A 63 -13.30 -5.91 2.60
CA LEU A 63 -13.70 -5.19 1.39
C LEU A 63 -13.92 -3.70 1.69
N PHE A 64 -14.52 -3.39 2.83
CA PHE A 64 -14.68 -2.01 3.28
C PHE A 64 -13.32 -1.33 3.54
N ALA A 65 -12.36 -2.03 4.17
CA ALA A 65 -11.00 -1.52 4.35
C ALA A 65 -10.30 -1.24 3.01
N CYS A 66 -10.43 -2.13 2.02
CA CYS A 66 -9.85 -1.93 0.70
C CYS A 66 -10.45 -0.72 -0.04
N VAL A 67 -11.79 -0.56 0.00
CA VAL A 67 -12.48 0.59 -0.61
C VAL A 67 -12.06 1.90 0.07
N MET A 68 -11.96 1.88 1.40
CA MET A 68 -11.50 3.02 2.18
C MET A 68 -10.05 3.37 1.83
N ALA A 69 -9.15 2.39 1.84
CA ALA A 69 -7.76 2.58 1.46
C ALA A 69 -7.65 3.19 0.06
N PHE A 70 -8.35 2.64 -0.94
CA PHE A 70 -8.33 3.16 -2.30
C PHE A 70 -8.82 4.60 -2.39
N SER A 71 -9.93 4.92 -1.72
CA SER A 71 -10.53 6.27 -1.74
C SER A 71 -9.65 7.30 -1.06
N PHE A 72 -9.01 6.95 0.06
CA PHE A 72 -8.16 7.86 0.83
C PHE A 72 -6.71 7.92 0.32
N THR A 73 -6.23 6.92 -0.43
CA THR A 73 -4.85 6.91 -0.96
C THR A 73 -4.57 8.15 -1.81
N LEU A 74 -5.51 8.56 -2.67
CA LEU A 74 -5.33 9.70 -3.57
C LEU A 74 -5.24 11.04 -2.82
N PRO A 75 -6.22 11.45 -2.00
CA PRO A 75 -6.16 12.73 -1.28
C PRO A 75 -5.00 12.77 -0.27
N VAL A 76 -4.76 11.67 0.45
CA VAL A 76 -3.66 11.60 1.41
C VAL A 76 -2.30 11.69 0.71
N GLY A 77 -2.16 11.04 -0.45
CA GLY A 77 -0.95 11.14 -1.26
C GLY A 77 -0.67 12.55 -1.74
N ILE A 78 -1.70 13.32 -2.12
CA ILE A 78 -1.54 14.73 -2.49
C ILE A 78 -1.08 15.56 -1.28
N ILE A 79 -1.71 15.39 -0.12
CA ILE A 79 -1.35 16.13 1.10
C ILE A 79 0.08 15.79 1.51
N GLN A 80 0.46 14.52 1.54
CA GLN A 80 1.81 14.11 1.89
C GLN A 80 2.84 14.65 0.88
N ALA A 81 2.52 14.68 -0.42
CA ALA A 81 3.42 15.21 -1.43
C ALA A 81 3.64 16.74 -1.31
N THR A 82 2.66 17.50 -0.83
CA THR A 82 2.76 18.96 -0.69
C THR A 82 3.29 19.40 0.68
N THR A 83 2.87 18.73 1.75
CA THR A 83 3.20 19.11 3.13
C THR A 83 4.33 18.30 3.75
N ASN A 84 4.68 17.15 3.16
CA ASN A 84 5.59 16.15 3.75
C ASN A 84 5.13 15.63 5.12
N LEU A 85 3.89 15.91 5.52
CA LEU A 85 3.28 15.39 6.74
C LEU A 85 2.43 14.17 6.38
N GLN A 86 2.63 13.07 7.09
CA GLN A 86 1.79 11.89 6.97
C GLN A 86 0.57 12.09 7.88
N PRO A 87 -0.64 12.29 7.33
CA PRO A 87 -1.81 12.57 8.15
C PRO A 87 -2.10 11.36 9.04
N GLY A 88 -2.46 11.62 10.30
CA GLY A 88 -2.81 10.60 11.30
C GLY A 88 -4.13 9.88 11.04
N LEU A 89 -4.36 9.38 9.81
CA LEU A 89 -5.57 8.66 9.41
C LEU A 89 -5.78 7.36 10.19
N ASN A 90 -4.74 6.83 10.83
CA ASN A 90 -4.82 5.71 11.77
C ASN A 90 -5.96 5.86 12.77
N VAL A 91 -6.15 7.07 13.31
CA VAL A 91 -7.16 7.33 14.33
C VAL A 91 -8.57 7.29 13.74
N ILE A 92 -8.73 7.73 12.48
CA ILE A 92 -10.02 7.71 11.78
C ILE A 92 -10.41 6.27 11.43
N THR A 93 -9.48 5.47 10.92
CA THR A 93 -9.75 4.06 10.60
C THR A 93 -10.06 3.25 11.85
N GLU A 94 -9.34 3.49 12.95
CA GLU A 94 -9.59 2.86 14.25
C GLU A 94 -10.95 3.27 14.84
N LEU A 95 -11.36 4.54 14.71
CA LEU A 95 -12.67 5.01 15.17
C LEU A 95 -13.80 4.35 14.38
N VAL A 96 -13.70 4.30 13.04
CA VAL A 96 -14.77 3.76 12.18
C VAL A 96 -15.02 2.28 12.49
N ILE A 97 -13.97 1.45 12.58
CA ILE A 97 -14.13 0.03 12.91
C ILE A 97 -14.49 -0.18 14.38
N GLY A 98 -13.98 0.66 15.29
CA GLY A 98 -14.33 0.63 16.71
C GLY A 98 -15.82 0.86 16.97
N TYR A 99 -16.47 1.71 16.16
CA TYR A 99 -17.93 1.89 16.18
C TYR A 99 -18.69 0.74 15.53
N MET A 100 -18.16 0.14 14.45
CA MET A 100 -18.84 -0.97 13.75
C MET A 100 -18.75 -2.30 14.51
N ILE A 101 -17.62 -2.58 15.15
CA ILE A 101 -17.34 -3.84 15.86
C ILE A 101 -16.76 -3.50 17.24
N PRO A 102 -17.61 -3.05 18.19
CA PRO A 102 -17.16 -2.67 19.52
C PRO A 102 -16.61 -3.88 20.29
N GLY A 103 -15.54 -3.66 21.06
CA GLY A 103 -14.97 -4.64 21.98
C GLY A 103 -14.05 -5.70 21.36
N LYS A 104 -13.75 -5.61 20.05
CA LYS A 104 -12.84 -6.55 19.36
C LYS A 104 -11.53 -5.88 18.92
N PRO A 105 -10.48 -5.87 19.77
CA PRO A 105 -9.23 -5.18 19.46
C PRO A 105 -8.46 -5.83 18.31
N LEU A 106 -8.51 -7.16 18.14
CA LEU A 106 -7.87 -7.84 17.03
C LEU A 106 -8.49 -7.46 15.67
N ALA A 107 -9.82 -7.31 15.61
CA ALA A 107 -10.50 -6.84 14.43
C ALA A 107 -10.09 -5.40 14.07
N ASN A 108 -9.88 -4.55 15.08
CA ASN A 108 -9.39 -3.18 14.87
C ASN A 108 -7.96 -3.17 14.28
N VAL A 109 -7.04 -3.96 14.85
CA VAL A 109 -5.67 -4.06 14.34
C VAL A 109 -5.63 -4.63 12.91
N ALA A 110 -6.45 -5.63 12.62
CA ALA A 110 -6.58 -6.19 11.27
C ALA A 110 -7.09 -5.14 10.27
N PHE A 111 -8.17 -4.43 10.63
CA PHE A 111 -8.73 -3.37 9.79
C PHE A 111 -7.74 -2.22 9.55
N LYS A 112 -7.02 -1.79 10.59
CA LYS A 112 -5.95 -0.79 10.49
C LYS A 112 -4.83 -1.26 9.55
N THR A 113 -4.45 -2.52 9.64
CA THR A 113 -3.38 -3.08 8.81
C THR A 113 -3.78 -3.06 7.33
N TYR A 114 -4.98 -3.54 7.00
CA TYR A 114 -5.47 -3.53 5.62
C TYR A 114 -5.84 -2.14 5.11
N GLY A 115 -6.34 -1.24 5.96
CA GLY A 115 -6.78 0.10 5.57
C GLY A 115 -5.65 1.12 5.52
N TYR A 116 -4.88 1.26 6.59
CA TYR A 116 -3.85 2.30 6.72
C TYR A 116 -2.45 1.81 6.31
N ILE A 117 -1.99 0.67 6.84
CA ILE A 117 -0.61 0.20 6.57
C ILE A 117 -0.44 -0.09 5.08
N SER A 118 -1.44 -0.71 4.44
CA SER A 118 -1.45 -0.92 2.99
C SER A 118 -1.36 0.41 2.20
N MET A 119 -2.12 1.43 2.60
CA MET A 119 -2.06 2.76 1.99
C MET A 119 -0.67 3.41 2.16
N SER A 120 -0.12 3.37 3.37
CA SER A 120 1.22 3.89 3.65
C SER A 120 2.29 3.19 2.80
N GLN A 121 2.18 1.87 2.64
CA GLN A 121 3.08 1.10 1.79
C GLN A 121 2.97 1.53 0.32
N ALA A 122 1.74 1.75 -0.18
CA ALA A 122 1.51 2.23 -1.54
C ALA A 122 2.10 3.62 -1.79
N LEU A 123 2.02 4.53 -0.81
CA LEU A 123 2.61 5.87 -0.89
C LEU A 123 4.14 5.83 -0.88
N SER A 124 4.74 5.03 0.01
CA SER A 124 6.19 4.80 0.01
C SER A 124 6.67 4.22 -1.32
N PHE A 125 5.95 3.22 -1.84
CA PHE A 125 6.24 2.61 -3.12
C PHE A 125 6.17 3.62 -4.27
N LEU A 126 5.15 4.50 -4.29
CA LEU A 126 5.04 5.57 -5.28
C LEU A 126 6.17 6.61 -5.15
N SER A 127 6.55 6.96 -3.92
CA SER A 127 7.67 7.87 -3.64
C SER A 127 8.98 7.32 -4.20
N ASP A 128 9.23 6.03 -3.99
CA ASP A 128 10.37 5.34 -4.55
C ASP A 128 10.34 5.39 -6.08
N PHE A 129 9.21 5.08 -6.74
CA PHE A 129 9.11 5.17 -8.21
C PHE A 129 9.48 6.55 -8.75
N LYS A 130 9.09 7.60 -8.03
CA LYS A 130 9.44 8.98 -8.36
C LYS A 130 10.95 9.20 -8.20
N LEU A 131 11.55 8.74 -7.11
CA LEU A 131 13.00 8.79 -6.90
C LEU A 131 13.77 8.01 -7.98
N GLY A 132 13.33 6.81 -8.33
CA GLY A 132 13.92 5.99 -9.39
C GLY A 132 13.84 6.65 -10.77
N HIS A 133 12.75 7.36 -11.05
CA HIS A 133 12.64 8.19 -12.25
C HIS A 133 13.68 9.32 -12.26
N TYR A 134 13.95 9.96 -11.11
CA TYR A 134 15.02 10.97 -11.03
C TYR A 134 16.42 10.36 -11.15
N MET A 135 16.65 9.15 -10.63
CA MET A 135 17.93 8.44 -10.69
C MET A 135 18.17 7.68 -12.01
N LYS A 136 17.25 7.75 -12.97
CA LYS A 136 17.32 7.05 -14.28
C LYS A 136 17.41 5.51 -14.15
N ILE A 137 16.82 4.94 -13.11
CA ILE A 137 16.78 3.49 -12.90
C ILE A 137 15.66 2.87 -13.75
N PRO A 138 15.89 1.73 -14.43
CA PRO A 138 14.82 1.01 -15.13
C PRO A 138 13.65 0.70 -14.19
N PRO A 139 12.41 1.09 -14.54
CA PRO A 139 11.26 0.93 -13.66
C PRO A 139 10.86 -0.54 -13.44
N ARG A 140 11.22 -1.44 -14.36
CA ARG A 140 11.02 -2.90 -14.20
C ARG A 140 11.92 -3.50 -13.13
N SER A 141 13.20 -3.15 -13.14
CA SER A 141 14.15 -3.63 -12.12
C SER A 141 13.77 -3.08 -10.75
N MET A 142 13.33 -1.83 -10.69
CA MET A 142 12.84 -1.21 -9.46
C MET A 142 11.65 -1.97 -8.87
N PHE A 143 10.66 -2.31 -9.70
CA PHE A 143 9.51 -3.10 -9.29
C PHE A 143 9.90 -4.46 -8.68
N ILE A 144 10.81 -5.18 -9.36
CA ILE A 144 11.28 -6.49 -8.90
C ILE A 144 12.02 -6.37 -7.57
N VAL A 145 12.92 -5.39 -7.45
CA VAL A 145 13.69 -5.16 -6.22
C VAL A 145 12.76 -4.80 -5.06
N GLN A 146 11.75 -3.95 -5.28
CA GLN A 146 10.76 -3.61 -4.25
C GLN A 146 9.91 -4.81 -3.83
N LEU A 147 9.51 -5.65 -4.79
CA LEU A 147 8.74 -6.86 -4.50
C LEU A 147 9.58 -7.86 -3.67
N VAL A 148 10.81 -8.16 -4.11
CA VAL A 148 11.73 -9.04 -3.39
C VAL A 148 12.06 -8.46 -2.01
N GLY A 149 12.29 -7.16 -1.91
CA GLY A 149 12.53 -6.46 -0.65
C GLY A 149 11.34 -6.55 0.30
N THR A 150 10.11 -6.44 -0.21
CA THR A 150 8.88 -6.58 0.60
C THR A 150 8.75 -8.00 1.14
N ILE A 151 9.01 -9.02 0.31
CA ILE A 151 9.01 -10.42 0.75
C ILE A 151 10.07 -10.64 1.82
N ALA A 152 11.32 -10.23 1.57
CA ALA A 152 12.42 -10.38 2.53
C ALA A 152 12.12 -9.68 3.87
N ALA A 153 11.65 -8.43 3.81
CA ALA A 153 11.26 -7.68 5.00
C ALA A 153 10.14 -8.40 5.77
N SER A 154 9.09 -8.88 5.07
CA SER A 154 7.98 -9.61 5.70
C SER A 154 8.44 -10.89 6.39
N THR A 155 9.38 -11.64 5.80
CA THR A 155 9.96 -12.85 6.40
C THR A 155 10.75 -12.51 7.64
N VAL A 156 11.60 -11.48 7.60
CA VAL A 156 12.39 -11.05 8.76
C VAL A 156 11.47 -10.60 9.89
N TYR A 157 10.46 -9.77 9.61
CA TYR A 157 9.48 -9.35 10.62
C TYR A 157 8.80 -10.54 11.27
N PHE A 158 8.33 -11.51 10.49
CA PHE A 158 7.70 -12.71 11.01
C PHE A 158 8.66 -13.53 11.88
N CYS A 159 9.89 -13.77 11.41
CA CYS A 159 10.91 -14.50 12.16
C CYS A 159 11.25 -13.81 13.49
N THR A 160 11.41 -12.49 13.49
CA THR A 160 11.69 -11.72 14.71
C THR A 160 10.51 -11.75 15.67
N SER A 161 9.27 -11.60 15.19
CA SER A 161 8.07 -11.73 16.02
C SER A 161 7.93 -13.13 16.63
N TRP A 162 8.20 -14.17 15.84
CA TRP A 162 8.18 -15.55 16.32
C TRP A 162 9.25 -15.79 17.39
N TRP A 163 10.47 -15.30 17.15
CA TRP A 163 11.59 -15.43 18.09
C TRP A 163 11.31 -14.71 19.41
N LEU A 164 10.73 -13.51 19.37
CA LEU A 164 10.31 -12.77 20.56
C LEU A 164 9.25 -13.54 21.36
N LEU A 165 8.26 -14.13 20.68
CA LEU A 165 7.18 -14.89 21.33
C LEU A 165 7.68 -16.21 21.95
N THR A 166 8.73 -16.83 21.38
CA THR A 166 9.28 -18.10 21.88
C THR A 166 10.41 -17.93 22.88
N SER A 167 11.09 -16.77 22.90
CA SER A 167 12.22 -16.53 23.82
C SER A 167 11.79 -15.94 25.16
N ILE A 168 10.57 -15.40 25.26
CA ILE A 168 10.03 -14.83 26.51
C ILE A 168 9.07 -15.86 27.12
N ASP A 169 9.56 -16.65 28.08
CA ASP A 169 8.82 -17.74 28.74
C ASP A 169 7.61 -17.29 29.59
N HIS A 170 7.33 -15.97 29.68
CA HIS A 170 6.23 -15.42 30.48
C HIS A 170 5.56 -14.21 29.84
N ILE A 171 4.55 -14.46 28.99
CA ILE A 171 3.48 -13.50 28.73
C ILE A 171 2.15 -14.16 29.09
#